data_AF-A0A1I7RJP1-F1
#
_entry.id   AF-A0A1I7RJP1-F1
#
_cell.length_a   1.000
_cell.length_b   1.000
_cell.length_c   1.000
_cell.angle_alpha   90.00
_cell.angle_beta   90.00
_cell.angle_gamma   90.00
#
_symmetry.space_group_name_H-M   'P 1'
#
loop_
_entity.id
_entity.type
_entity.pdbx_description
1 polymer ?
#
loop_
_entity_poly.entity_id
_entity_poly.type
_entity_poly.pdbx_seq_one_letter_code
_entity_poly.pdbx_strand_id
1 'polypeptide(L)'
;MCQLDGIYGEKERERYVPRVNCFPSCFSPVFENVRWRDPEAKRLNHDTITFSEVTQAIFFSYTAVIHAITNFIPLSAVKYVYDNKAFVIILYSIVFTSQITNFYFDLKFILIGIERTIAFKRKATYEMEGGHVGREIVTVALAMALVISVVRCDIVWRLNSTVEFDARMRKVMMWDKYFPGVLFAFSMATCAMFYGVFVFRSLSKKLRKLESSSLSESYETRQIVATMAWLRRLAGAFLCTTVGNFPFMGFTCYLYFVLGYDEDHPWMLMMVTVMFNMGNLYVCLTTVFMFQEFPQLRNAVYKDFPFLKWAEPAKVISRDECNAMYFEVLRTTWRHPRD
;
A
#
# COMPACT_ATOMS: atom_id res chain seq x y z
N MET A 1 43.11 -20.90 -38.23
CA MET A 1 44.08 -19.79 -38.35
C MET A 1 43.44 -18.59 -37.67
N CYS A 2 43.66 -18.45 -36.36
CA CYS A 2 44.74 -17.67 -35.72
C CYS A 2 44.45 -16.16 -35.86
N GLN A 3 43.87 -15.53 -34.84
CA GLN A 3 44.49 -14.99 -33.60
C GLN A 3 45.13 -13.61 -33.84
N LEU A 4 44.56 -12.58 -33.19
CA LEU A 4 45.16 -11.78 -32.08
C LEU A 4 46.01 -10.62 -32.63
N ASP A 5 46.14 -9.44 -32.05
CA ASP A 5 45.79 -8.90 -30.73
C ASP A 5 45.87 -7.37 -30.81
N GLY A 6 45.25 -6.68 -29.86
CA GLY A 6 45.31 -5.23 -29.71
C GLY A 6 44.76 -4.77 -28.36
N ILE A 7 45.41 -5.24 -27.30
CA ILE A 7 45.15 -4.98 -25.87
C ILE A 7 45.75 -3.64 -25.43
N TYR A 8 45.03 -2.97 -24.51
CA TYR A 8 45.44 -2.20 -23.31
C TYR A 8 44.55 -0.95 -23.18
N GLY A 9 43.80 -0.70 -22.12
CA GLY A 9 43.58 -1.37 -20.84
C GLY A 9 43.13 -0.32 -19.81
N GLU A 10 42.19 -0.64 -18.90
CA GLU A 10 42.22 -0.10 -17.53
C GLU A 10 41.30 -0.85 -16.55
N LYS A 11 41.98 -1.53 -15.62
CA LYS A 11 41.74 -1.70 -14.17
C LYS A 11 40.43 -2.32 -13.64
N GLU A 12 40.63 -3.54 -13.18
CA GLU A 12 39.95 -4.19 -12.06
C GLU A 12 39.88 -3.32 -10.79
N ARG A 13 38.72 -3.35 -10.13
CA ARG A 13 38.63 -3.33 -8.67
C ARG A 13 37.56 -4.31 -8.22
N GLU A 14 38.01 -5.29 -7.44
CA GLU A 14 37.21 -6.28 -6.75
C GLU A 14 36.31 -5.69 -5.65
N ARG A 15 35.19 -6.40 -5.44
CA ARG A 15 34.48 -6.67 -4.18
C ARG A 15 34.12 -5.48 -3.28
N TYR A 16 32.82 -5.16 -3.26
CA TYR A 16 32.03 -5.16 -2.03
C TYR A 16 30.58 -5.55 -2.35
N VAL A 17 30.14 -6.68 -1.80
CA VAL A 17 28.74 -7.11 -1.77
C VAL A 17 28.12 -6.52 -0.51
N PRO A 18 27.01 -5.78 -0.60
CA PRO A 18 25.99 -5.82 0.43
C PRO A 18 24.91 -6.80 -0.03
N ARG A 19 24.68 -7.78 0.85
CA ARG A 19 23.61 -8.75 0.78
C ARG A 19 22.26 -8.03 0.73
N VAL A 20 21.46 -8.46 -0.24
CA VAL A 20 20.04 -8.82 -0.14
C VAL A 20 19.31 -8.27 1.08
N ASN A 21 18.46 -7.27 0.86
CA ASN A 21 17.18 -7.17 1.54
C ASN A 21 16.11 -6.91 0.47
N CYS A 22 15.39 -7.99 0.15
CA CYS A 22 14.21 -7.98 -0.70
C CYS A 22 13.10 -7.17 -0.02
N PHE A 23 12.59 -6.10 -0.64
CA PHE A 23 11.26 -5.58 -0.30
C PHE A 23 10.53 -5.06 -1.55
N PRO A 24 9.22 -5.37 -1.72
CA PRO A 24 8.44 -5.10 -2.93
C PRO A 24 7.90 -3.67 -2.97
N SER A 25 8.76 -2.69 -2.70
CA SER A 25 8.36 -1.29 -2.55
C SER A 25 8.68 -0.42 -3.80
N CYS A 26 9.22 -1.04 -4.85
CA CYS A 26 9.76 -0.35 -6.03
C CYS A 26 8.78 -0.21 -7.22
N PHE A 27 7.50 -0.53 -7.07
CA PHE A 27 6.59 -0.58 -8.22
C PHE A 27 5.92 0.74 -8.58
N SER A 28 6.05 1.78 -7.76
CA SER A 28 5.49 3.10 -8.03
C SER A 28 6.08 3.80 -9.27
N PRO A 29 7.42 3.84 -9.47
CA PRO A 29 8.03 4.43 -10.68
C PRO A 29 7.82 3.58 -11.94
N VAL A 30 7.41 2.32 -11.76
CA VAL A 30 7.21 1.36 -12.85
C VAL A 30 5.85 1.56 -13.51
N PHE A 31 4.79 1.81 -12.73
CA PHE A 31 3.51 2.29 -13.28
C PHE A 31 3.68 3.63 -14.03
N GLU A 32 4.61 4.46 -13.55
CA GLU A 32 5.02 5.72 -14.15
C GLU A 32 5.98 5.61 -15.35
N ASN A 33 6.35 4.40 -15.80
CA ASN A 33 7.15 4.24 -17.02
C ASN A 33 6.50 3.34 -18.07
N VAL A 34 5.58 2.45 -17.68
CA VAL A 34 4.92 1.55 -18.64
C VAL A 34 3.72 2.19 -19.34
N ARG A 35 3.06 3.15 -18.70
CA ARG A 35 1.98 3.97 -19.31
C ARG A 35 2.46 5.00 -20.35
N TRP A 36 3.78 5.13 -20.56
CA TRP A 36 4.40 6.35 -21.08
C TRP A 36 4.94 6.26 -22.51
N ARG A 37 4.53 5.23 -23.27
CA ARG A 37 4.95 5.08 -24.67
C ARG A 37 4.05 5.74 -25.69
N ASP A 38 2.92 6.34 -25.29
CA ASP A 38 2.08 7.11 -26.21
C ASP A 38 2.05 8.60 -25.83
N PRO A 39 2.64 9.51 -26.63
CA PRO A 39 2.65 10.94 -26.35
C PRO A 39 1.26 11.59 -26.36
N GLU A 40 0.24 10.98 -26.98
CA GLU A 40 -1.15 11.46 -26.91
C GLU A 40 -1.88 11.00 -25.64
N ALA A 41 -1.57 9.80 -25.12
CA ALA A 41 -2.07 9.33 -23.81
C ALA A 41 -1.51 10.15 -22.63
N LYS A 42 -0.44 10.92 -22.87
CA LYS A 42 0.25 11.80 -21.92
C LYS A 42 -0.59 13.02 -21.50
N ARG A 43 -1.69 13.35 -22.19
CA ARG A 43 -2.54 14.52 -21.84
C ARG A 43 -3.86 14.19 -21.17
N LEU A 44 -4.39 12.96 -21.30
CA LEU A 44 -5.75 12.63 -20.84
C LEU A 44 -5.84 11.65 -19.66
N ASN A 45 -4.79 10.89 -19.33
CA ASN A 45 -4.89 9.77 -18.39
C ASN A 45 -4.14 9.96 -17.05
N HIS A 46 -3.78 11.19 -16.72
CA HIS A 46 -2.53 11.45 -16.02
C HIS A 46 -2.59 11.45 -14.48
N ASP A 47 -3.66 11.89 -13.83
CA ASP A 47 -3.49 12.40 -12.45
C ASP A 47 -4.29 11.70 -11.35
N THR A 48 -5.30 10.92 -11.68
CA THR A 48 -6.36 10.65 -10.70
C THR A 48 -6.13 9.41 -9.85
N ILE A 49 -5.97 8.27 -10.51
CA ILE A 49 -5.88 6.94 -9.85
C ILE A 49 -4.44 6.67 -9.41
N THR A 50 -3.49 7.29 -10.10
CA THR A 50 -2.06 7.21 -9.84
C THR A 50 -1.70 7.92 -8.54
N PHE A 51 -2.25 9.09 -8.22
CA PHE A 51 -1.75 9.87 -7.07
C PHE A 51 -1.99 9.19 -5.72
N SER A 52 -3.21 8.69 -5.46
CA SER A 52 -3.52 8.00 -4.20
C SER A 52 -2.72 6.70 -4.05
N GLU A 53 -2.60 5.91 -5.12
CA GLU A 53 -1.86 4.64 -5.13
C GLU A 53 -0.34 4.84 -5.01
N VAL A 54 0.22 5.82 -5.73
CA VAL A 54 1.64 6.22 -5.63
C VAL A 54 1.96 6.70 -4.22
N THR A 55 1.11 7.57 -3.66
CA THR A 55 1.30 8.08 -2.30
C THR A 55 1.27 6.93 -1.28
N GLN A 56 0.35 5.97 -1.43
CA GLN A 56 0.31 4.76 -0.59
C GLN A 56 1.58 3.92 -0.72
N ALA A 57 2.11 3.73 -1.92
CA ALA A 57 3.34 2.97 -2.15
C ALA A 57 4.57 3.65 -1.51
N ILE A 58 4.67 4.98 -1.62
CA ILE A 58 5.73 5.77 -0.97
C ILE A 58 5.64 5.64 0.54
N PHE A 59 4.46 5.82 1.12
CA PHE A 59 4.23 5.68 2.56
C PHE A 59 4.50 4.27 3.07
N PHE A 60 4.16 3.25 2.28
CA PHE A 60 4.46 1.87 2.63
C PHE A 60 5.97 1.61 2.63
N SER A 61 6.69 2.08 1.60
CA SER A 61 8.15 2.00 1.52
C SER A 61 8.82 2.71 2.70
N TYR A 62 8.36 3.92 3.00
CA TYR A 62 8.82 4.71 4.13
C TYR A 62 8.63 3.96 5.45
N THR A 63 7.42 3.46 5.70
CA THR A 63 7.09 2.70 6.91
C THR A 63 7.98 1.45 7.04
N ALA A 64 8.18 0.69 5.96
CA ALA A 64 9.00 -0.51 5.97
C ALA A 64 10.46 -0.20 6.36
N VAL A 65 11.04 0.88 5.81
CA VAL A 65 12.39 1.33 6.14
C VAL A 65 12.48 1.79 7.59
N ILE A 66 11.55 2.63 8.04
CA ILE A 66 11.55 3.13 9.43
C ILE A 66 11.34 2.00 10.43
N HIS A 67 10.45 1.05 10.14
CA HIS A 67 10.21 -0.10 11.00
C HIS A 67 11.45 -1.00 11.11
N ALA A 68 12.19 -1.21 10.01
CA ALA A 68 13.46 -1.93 10.07
C ALA A 68 14.49 -1.18 10.94
N ILE A 69 14.70 0.11 10.68
CA ILE A 69 15.66 0.96 11.42
C ILE A 69 15.36 0.95 12.92
N THR A 70 14.09 1.15 13.30
CA THR A 70 13.67 1.24 14.70
C THR A 70 13.86 -0.07 15.47
N ASN A 71 13.74 -1.22 14.82
CA ASN A 71 13.99 -2.52 15.44
C ASN A 71 15.50 -2.86 15.54
N PHE A 72 16.38 -2.20 14.78
CA PHE A 72 17.83 -2.34 14.94
C PHE A 72 18.41 -1.46 16.05
N ILE A 73 17.67 -0.45 16.51
CA ILE A 73 18.14 0.46 17.57
C ILE A 73 17.93 -0.21 18.94
N PRO A 74 19.00 -0.41 19.74
CA PRO A 74 18.86 -1.01 21.06
C PRO A 74 18.06 -0.09 22.00
N LEU A 75 17.23 -0.67 22.87
CA LEU A 75 16.39 0.09 23.81
C LEU A 75 17.19 1.02 24.73
N SER A 76 18.46 0.71 25.00
CA SER A 76 19.36 1.57 25.78
C SER A 76 19.65 2.91 25.09
N ALA A 77 19.68 2.94 23.75
CA ALA A 77 19.92 4.15 22.97
C ALA A 77 18.69 5.07 22.88
N VAL A 78 17.51 4.58 23.30
CA VAL A 78 16.24 5.32 23.26
C VAL A 78 15.96 6.05 24.58
N LYS A 79 16.76 5.83 25.63
CA LYS A 79 16.60 6.49 26.93
C LYS A 79 16.86 8.00 26.82
N TYR A 80 16.01 8.81 27.46
CA TYR A 80 16.11 10.28 27.40
C TYR A 80 17.18 10.80 28.38
N VAL A 81 18.44 10.59 28.03
CA VAL A 81 19.62 11.08 28.79
C VAL A 81 20.17 12.35 28.13
N TYR A 82 20.75 13.27 28.91
CA TYR A 82 21.21 14.60 28.46
C TYR A 82 22.05 14.55 27.17
N ASP A 83 22.95 13.58 27.05
CA ASP A 83 23.86 13.45 25.92
C ASP A 83 23.19 12.98 24.62
N ASN A 84 22.00 12.35 24.70
CA ASN A 84 21.30 11.77 23.54
C ASN A 84 19.95 12.44 23.23
N LYS A 85 19.61 13.56 23.87
CA LYS A 85 18.30 14.22 23.71
C LYS A 85 17.92 14.51 22.26
N ALA A 86 18.86 15.06 21.48
CA ALA A 86 18.60 15.43 20.08
C ALA A 86 18.28 14.19 19.22
N PHE A 87 19.05 13.11 19.40
CA PHE A 87 18.84 11.85 18.70
C PHE A 87 17.47 11.25 19.03
N VAL A 88 17.11 11.21 20.32
CA VAL A 88 15.83 10.66 20.78
C VAL A 88 14.63 11.46 20.23
N ILE A 89 14.72 12.80 20.21
CA ILE A 89 13.68 13.66 19.62
C ILE A 89 13.51 13.39 18.12
N ILE A 90 14.61 13.30 17.37
CA ILE A 90 14.58 13.02 15.93
C ILE A 90 13.99 11.63 15.68
N LEU A 91 14.45 10.62 16.42
CA LEU A 91 13.96 9.24 16.29
C LEU A 91 12.45 9.17 16.58
N TYR A 92 11.98 9.74 17.68
CA TYR A 92 10.55 9.75 18.00
C TYR A 92 9.72 10.53 16.99
N SER A 93 10.26 11.62 16.43
CA SER A 93 9.58 12.37 15.37
C SER A 93 9.41 11.51 14.11
N ILE A 94 10.45 10.76 13.71
CA ILE A 94 10.43 9.84 12.58
C ILE A 94 9.45 8.67 12.83
N VAL A 95 9.45 8.12 14.04
CA VAL A 95 8.51 7.05 14.40
C VAL A 95 7.08 7.58 14.38
N PHE A 96 6.84 8.78 14.91
CA PHE A 96 5.52 9.41 14.91
C PHE A 96 4.99 9.63 13.49
N THR A 97 5.82 10.12 12.57
CA THR A 97 5.42 10.24 11.15
C THR A 97 5.13 8.88 10.50
N SER A 98 5.85 7.82 10.89
CA SER A 98 5.54 6.44 10.47
C SER A 98 4.18 5.95 11.00
N GLN A 99 3.76 6.38 12.20
CA GLN A 99 2.43 6.05 12.70
C GLN A 99 1.31 6.75 11.92
N ILE A 100 1.53 8.01 11.52
CA ILE A 100 0.58 8.73 10.65
C ILE A 100 0.43 8.00 9.31
N THR A 101 1.53 7.54 8.72
CA THR A 101 1.49 6.79 7.45
C THR A 101 0.81 5.43 7.60
N ASN A 102 1.03 4.72 8.71
CA ASN A 102 0.31 3.49 9.03
C ASN A 102 -1.19 3.72 9.14
N PHE A 103 -1.60 4.77 9.86
CA PHE A 103 -3.02 5.09 9.99
C PHE A 103 -3.66 5.44 8.64
N TYR A 104 -2.94 6.21 7.81
CA TYR A 104 -3.39 6.49 6.45
C TYR A 104 -3.54 5.19 5.62
N PHE A 105 -2.64 4.23 5.79
CA PHE A 105 -2.73 2.92 5.14
C PHE A 105 -3.92 2.08 5.63
N ASP A 106 -4.26 2.15 6.91
CA ASP A 106 -5.45 1.48 7.46
C ASP A 106 -6.75 2.02 6.84
N LEU A 107 -6.77 3.32 6.51
CA LEU A 107 -7.91 3.97 5.84
C LEU A 107 -8.00 3.70 4.33
N LYS A 108 -7.04 3.02 3.71
CA LYS A 108 -6.96 2.88 2.24
C LYS A 108 -8.26 2.38 1.59
N PHE A 109 -8.96 1.42 2.21
CA PHE A 109 -10.20 0.88 1.65
C PHE A 109 -11.37 1.89 1.71
N ILE A 110 -11.39 2.75 2.74
CA ILE A 110 -12.32 3.87 2.81
C ILE A 110 -12.00 4.88 1.71
N LEU A 111 -10.73 5.26 1.57
CA LEU A 111 -10.28 6.24 0.57
C LEU A 111 -10.59 5.78 -0.85
N ILE A 112 -10.23 4.54 -1.19
CA ILE A 112 -10.55 3.94 -2.50
C ILE A 112 -12.08 3.88 -2.69
N GLY A 113 -12.85 3.51 -1.66
CA GLY A 113 -14.31 3.47 -1.74
C GLY A 113 -14.93 4.85 -2.03
N ILE A 114 -14.46 5.90 -1.34
CA ILE A 114 -14.90 7.29 -1.53
C ILE A 114 -14.55 7.77 -2.94
N GLU A 115 -13.29 7.60 -3.35
CA GLU A 115 -12.81 7.97 -4.68
C GLU A 115 -13.65 7.33 -5.77
N ARG A 116 -13.85 6.00 -5.73
CA ARG A 116 -14.66 5.28 -6.72
C ARG A 116 -16.12 5.68 -6.71
N THR A 117 -16.65 6.08 -5.55
CA THR A 117 -18.02 6.61 -5.47
C THR A 117 -18.14 7.99 -6.13
N ILE A 118 -17.13 8.85 -5.96
CA ILE A 118 -17.08 10.16 -6.63
C ILE A 118 -16.90 9.98 -8.14
N ALA A 119 -15.97 9.12 -8.56
CA ALA A 119 -15.75 8.78 -9.96
C ALA A 119 -17.03 8.30 -10.63
N PHE A 120 -17.77 7.40 -9.97
CA PHE A 120 -19.05 6.91 -10.47
C PHE A 120 -20.11 8.02 -10.58
N LYS A 121 -20.21 8.91 -9.60
CA LYS A 121 -21.18 10.03 -9.62
C LYS A 121 -20.84 11.08 -10.68
N ARG A 122 -19.55 11.30 -10.97
CA ARG A 122 -19.03 12.30 -11.91
C ARG A 122 -18.42 11.68 -13.16
N LYS A 123 -18.91 10.51 -13.59
CA LYS A 123 -18.33 9.73 -14.71
C LYS A 123 -18.12 10.50 -16.02
N ALA A 124 -18.86 11.59 -16.25
CA ALA A 124 -18.73 12.43 -17.44
C ALA A 124 -17.60 13.49 -17.35
N THR A 125 -17.19 13.89 -16.14
CA THR A 125 -16.20 14.97 -15.93
C THR A 125 -14.98 14.52 -15.12
N TYR A 126 -15.00 13.29 -14.59
CA TYR A 126 -13.96 12.77 -13.71
C TYR A 126 -12.58 12.67 -14.37
N GLU A 127 -12.53 12.40 -15.68
CA GLU A 127 -11.30 12.37 -16.46
C GLU A 127 -10.53 13.70 -16.38
N MET A 128 -11.26 14.83 -16.33
CA MET A 128 -10.68 16.18 -16.28
C MET A 128 -10.42 16.67 -14.84
N GLU A 129 -11.32 16.36 -13.91
CA GLU A 129 -11.26 16.88 -12.52
C GLU A 129 -10.50 15.96 -11.56
N GLY A 130 -10.26 14.71 -11.94
CA GLY A 130 -9.91 13.65 -11.02
C GLY A 130 -8.62 13.92 -10.23
N GLY A 131 -7.59 14.48 -10.85
CA GLY A 131 -6.34 14.83 -10.17
C GLY A 131 -6.50 15.84 -9.03
N HIS A 132 -7.49 16.73 -9.10
CA HIS A 132 -7.81 17.66 -8.02
C HIS A 132 -8.53 16.93 -6.89
N VAL A 133 -9.56 16.15 -7.23
CA VAL A 133 -10.34 15.35 -6.28
C VAL A 133 -9.44 14.39 -5.49
N GLY A 134 -8.53 13.71 -6.17
CA GLY A 134 -7.57 12.80 -5.53
C GLY A 134 -6.69 13.53 -4.51
N ARG A 135 -6.13 14.69 -4.88
CA ARG A 135 -5.32 15.52 -3.97
C ARG A 135 -6.10 16.01 -2.75
N GLU A 136 -7.35 16.43 -2.94
CA GLU A 136 -8.23 16.83 -1.84
C GLU A 136 -8.50 15.67 -0.87
N ILE A 137 -8.85 14.49 -1.40
CA ILE A 137 -9.10 13.28 -0.58
C ILE A 137 -7.85 12.93 0.23
N VAL A 138 -6.67 12.90 -0.40
CA VAL A 138 -5.40 12.58 0.28
C VAL A 138 -5.08 13.62 1.37
N THR A 139 -5.25 14.91 1.06
CA THR A 139 -4.97 16.00 2.01
C THR A 139 -5.88 15.92 3.23
N VAL A 140 -7.19 15.73 3.02
CA VAL A 140 -8.17 15.59 4.11
C VAL A 140 -7.88 14.33 4.92
N ALA A 141 -7.55 13.22 4.28
CA ALA A 141 -7.20 11.97 4.95
C ALA A 141 -5.94 12.10 5.83
N LEU A 142 -4.90 12.77 5.33
CA LEU A 142 -3.69 13.06 6.09
C LEU A 142 -3.95 14.00 7.27
N ALA A 143 -4.77 15.04 7.09
CA ALA A 143 -5.17 15.93 8.17
C ALA A 143 -5.94 15.17 9.27
N MET A 144 -6.89 14.32 8.88
CA MET A 144 -7.60 13.46 9.83
C MET A 144 -6.67 12.48 10.55
N ALA A 145 -5.73 11.87 9.82
CA ALA A 145 -4.72 10.97 10.38
C ALA A 145 -3.87 11.67 11.44
N LEU A 146 -3.44 12.90 11.16
CA LEU A 146 -2.67 13.73 12.10
C LEU A 146 -3.50 14.04 13.36
N VAL A 147 -4.75 14.51 13.20
CA VAL A 147 -5.62 14.84 14.34
C VAL A 147 -5.87 13.61 15.22
N ILE A 148 -6.21 12.46 14.62
CA ILE A 148 -6.45 11.21 15.36
C ILE A 148 -5.18 10.76 16.08
N SER A 149 -4.01 10.90 15.44
CA SER A 149 -2.73 10.56 16.05
C SER A 149 -2.42 11.44 17.26
N VAL A 150 -2.66 12.75 17.17
CA VAL A 150 -2.47 13.70 18.29
C VAL A 150 -3.42 13.41 19.45
N VAL A 151 -4.72 13.25 19.17
CA VAL A 151 -5.73 12.94 20.19
C VAL A 151 -5.38 11.63 20.91
N ARG A 152 -4.95 10.63 20.16
CA ARG A 152 -4.52 9.36 20.74
C ARG A 152 -3.26 9.53 21.60
N CYS A 153 -2.25 10.27 21.14
CA CYS A 153 -1.06 10.52 21.93
C CYS A 153 -1.41 11.19 23.28
N ASP A 154 -2.34 12.15 23.30
CA ASP A 154 -2.84 12.76 24.54
C ASP A 154 -3.56 11.76 25.45
N ILE A 155 -4.44 10.91 24.89
CA ILE A 155 -5.13 9.85 25.66
C ILE A 155 -4.12 8.88 26.28
N VAL A 156 -3.19 8.34 25.49
CA VAL A 156 -2.20 7.37 25.97
C VAL A 156 -1.27 8.01 27.01
N TRP A 157 -0.92 9.28 26.82
CA TRP A 157 -0.12 10.05 27.78
C TRP A 157 -0.80 10.15 29.14
N ARG A 158 -2.10 10.49 29.16
CA ARG A 158 -2.90 10.62 30.38
C ARG A 158 -3.15 9.29 31.08
N LEU A 159 -3.42 8.23 30.32
CA LEU A 159 -3.67 6.89 30.85
C LEU A 159 -2.43 6.26 31.52
N ASN A 160 -1.23 6.64 31.08
CA ASN A 160 0.03 6.11 31.61
C ASN A 160 0.72 7.10 32.56
N SER A 161 -0.04 7.93 33.27
CA SER A 161 0.46 9.00 34.16
C SER A 161 1.29 8.52 35.35
N THR A 162 1.24 7.24 35.69
CA THR A 162 2.00 6.60 36.77
C THR A 162 3.32 5.97 36.31
N VAL A 163 3.50 5.78 35.00
CA VAL A 163 4.68 5.12 34.41
C VAL A 163 5.83 6.13 34.27
N GLU A 164 7.07 5.66 34.39
CA GLU A 164 8.28 6.46 34.13
C GLU A 164 8.22 7.19 32.78
N PHE A 165 8.82 8.38 32.71
CA PHE A 165 8.74 9.27 31.55
C PHE A 165 9.18 8.59 30.24
N ASP A 166 10.31 7.88 30.24
CA ASP A 166 10.84 7.19 29.05
C ASP A 166 9.92 6.08 28.56
N ALA A 167 9.41 5.25 29.49
CA ALA A 167 8.47 4.19 29.16
C ALA A 167 7.13 4.77 28.66
N ARG A 168 6.68 5.90 29.23
CA ARG A 168 5.49 6.61 28.75
C ARG A 168 5.69 7.17 27.34
N MET A 169 6.81 7.86 27.09
CA MET A 169 7.17 8.39 25.77
C MET A 169 7.19 7.28 24.72
N ARG A 170 7.78 6.12 25.06
CA ARG A 170 7.78 4.94 24.21
C ARG A 170 6.36 4.47 23.88
N LYS A 171 5.47 4.32 24.87
CA LYS A 171 4.07 3.90 24.64
C LYS A 171 3.28 4.90 23.80
N VAL A 172 3.56 6.19 23.96
CA VAL A 172 2.86 7.28 23.24
C VAL A 172 3.33 7.40 21.80
N MET A 173 4.62 7.26 21.54
CA MET A 173 5.21 7.46 20.21
C MET A 173 5.34 6.17 19.39
N MET A 174 5.59 5.02 20.02
CA MET A 174 5.83 3.73 19.35
C MET A 174 4.60 2.82 19.48
N TRP A 175 3.62 3.00 18.60
CA TRP A 175 2.33 2.31 18.71
C TRP A 175 2.42 0.80 18.50
N ASP A 176 3.43 0.35 17.75
CA ASP A 176 3.72 -1.06 17.50
C ASP A 176 4.18 -1.80 18.77
N LYS A 177 4.66 -1.06 19.79
CA LYS A 177 5.08 -1.60 21.08
C LYS A 177 3.99 -1.52 22.16
N TYR A 178 2.87 -0.84 21.89
CA TYR A 178 1.76 -0.66 22.83
C TYR A 178 0.57 -1.52 22.41
N PHE A 179 0.22 -2.55 23.18
CA PHE A 179 -0.76 -3.56 22.78
C PHE A 179 -2.17 -3.00 22.52
N PRO A 180 -2.75 -2.14 23.40
CA PRO A 180 -4.03 -1.49 23.10
C PRO A 180 -3.94 -0.64 21.82
N GLY A 181 -2.75 -0.15 21.51
CA GLY A 181 -2.45 0.55 20.28
C GLY A 181 -2.55 -0.30 19.03
N VAL A 182 -2.03 -1.54 19.08
CA VAL A 182 -2.14 -2.56 18.03
C VAL A 182 -3.60 -2.99 17.86
N LEU A 183 -4.32 -3.20 18.97
CA LEU A 183 -5.75 -3.57 18.95
C LEU A 183 -6.61 -2.48 18.26
N PHE A 184 -6.32 -1.21 18.55
CA PHE A 184 -6.98 -0.09 17.89
C PHE A 184 -6.71 -0.08 16.38
N ALA A 185 -5.46 -0.23 15.95
CA ALA A 185 -5.10 -0.26 14.53
C ALA A 185 -5.81 -1.41 13.80
N PHE A 186 -5.80 -2.61 14.39
CA PHE A 186 -6.52 -3.77 13.85
C PHE A 186 -8.03 -3.54 13.72
N SER A 187 -8.64 -2.91 14.73
CA SER A 187 -10.07 -2.57 14.72
C SER A 187 -10.39 -1.56 13.61
N MET A 188 -9.57 -0.51 13.49
CA MET A 188 -9.70 0.50 12.44
C MET A 188 -9.57 -0.10 11.03
N ALA A 189 -8.54 -0.92 10.80
CA ALA A 189 -8.33 -1.60 9.53
C ALA A 189 -9.51 -2.53 9.18
N THR A 190 -10.06 -3.23 10.17
CA THR A 190 -11.24 -4.09 10.02
C THR A 190 -12.49 -3.28 9.68
N CYS A 191 -12.74 -2.15 10.35
CA CYS A 191 -13.84 -1.25 10.03
C CYS A 191 -13.70 -0.67 8.61
N ALA A 192 -12.49 -0.24 8.23
CA ALA A 192 -12.21 0.30 6.90
C ALA A 192 -12.44 -0.75 5.79
N MET A 193 -12.05 -2.00 6.04
CA MET A 193 -12.33 -3.15 5.19
C MET A 193 -13.83 -3.34 4.96
N PHE A 194 -14.61 -3.43 6.03
CA PHE A 194 -16.06 -3.65 5.93
C PHE A 194 -16.75 -2.51 5.18
N TYR A 195 -16.36 -1.27 5.45
CA TYR A 195 -16.83 -0.11 4.70
C TYR A 195 -16.49 -0.22 3.21
N GLY A 196 -15.23 -0.53 2.87
CA GLY A 196 -14.80 -0.72 1.49
C GLY A 196 -15.63 -1.78 0.78
N VAL A 197 -15.77 -2.98 1.38
CA VAL A 197 -16.59 -4.07 0.84
C VAL A 197 -18.04 -3.64 0.62
N PHE A 198 -18.64 -2.90 1.56
CA PHE A 198 -20.00 -2.40 1.42
C PHE A 198 -20.14 -1.42 0.24
N VAL A 199 -19.24 -0.43 0.15
CA VAL A 199 -19.23 0.55 -0.93
C VAL A 199 -19.03 -0.12 -2.28
N PHE A 200 -18.08 -1.05 -2.38
CA PHE A 200 -17.84 -1.81 -3.61
C PHE A 200 -19.06 -2.65 -4.00
N ARG A 201 -19.71 -3.35 -3.06
CA ARG A 201 -20.97 -4.07 -3.37
C ARG A 201 -22.06 -3.14 -3.88
N SER A 202 -22.20 -1.96 -3.27
CA SER A 202 -23.16 -0.94 -3.70
C SER A 202 -22.86 -0.44 -5.12
N LEU A 203 -21.60 -0.11 -5.42
CA LEU A 203 -21.16 0.33 -6.74
C LEU A 203 -21.36 -0.76 -7.80
N SER A 204 -21.01 -2.00 -7.50
CA SER A 204 -21.19 -3.13 -8.43
C SER A 204 -22.66 -3.33 -8.82
N LYS A 205 -23.58 -3.20 -7.86
CA LYS A 205 -25.03 -3.27 -8.14
C LYS A 205 -25.52 -2.14 -9.04
N LYS A 206 -24.98 -0.93 -8.86
CA LYS A 206 -25.35 0.24 -9.68
C LYS A 206 -24.79 0.14 -11.09
N LEU A 207 -23.54 -0.28 -11.24
CA LEU A 207 -22.87 -0.44 -12.55
C LEU A 207 -23.59 -1.43 -13.47
N ARG A 208 -24.16 -2.52 -12.93
CA ARG A 208 -24.91 -3.50 -13.73
C ARG A 208 -26.18 -2.96 -14.37
N LYS A 209 -26.70 -1.83 -13.88
CA LYS A 209 -27.96 -1.21 -14.36
C LYS A 209 -27.73 -0.07 -15.34
N LEU A 210 -26.46 0.29 -15.61
CA LEU A 210 -26.12 1.45 -16.40
C LEU A 210 -25.80 1.04 -17.84
N GLU A 211 -26.54 1.63 -18.77
CA GLU A 211 -26.14 1.72 -20.17
C GLU A 211 -25.25 2.95 -20.32
N SER A 212 -24.08 2.79 -20.95
CA SER A 212 -23.15 3.89 -21.21
C SER A 212 -23.58 4.66 -22.45
N SER A 213 -23.85 5.96 -22.32
CA SER A 213 -24.26 6.81 -23.45
C SER A 213 -23.10 7.44 -24.20
N SER A 214 -21.89 7.49 -23.60
CA SER A 214 -20.69 8.04 -24.24
C SER A 214 -19.47 7.14 -24.11
N LEU A 215 -18.47 7.39 -24.95
CA LEU A 215 -17.23 6.62 -24.99
C LEU A 215 -16.38 6.82 -23.72
N SER A 216 -16.32 8.04 -23.19
CA SER A 216 -15.68 8.35 -21.90
C SER A 216 -16.40 7.64 -20.74
N GLU A 217 -17.73 7.63 -20.72
CA GLU A 217 -18.48 6.89 -19.70
C GLU A 217 -18.25 5.37 -19.78
N SER A 218 -18.15 4.82 -20.99
CA SER A 218 -17.87 3.40 -21.21
C SER A 218 -16.47 3.03 -20.72
N TYR A 219 -15.48 3.88 -21.00
CA TYR A 219 -14.12 3.73 -20.51
C TYR A 219 -14.04 3.72 -18.98
N GLU A 220 -14.60 4.74 -18.33
CA GLU A 220 -14.65 4.84 -16.87
C GLU A 220 -15.39 3.66 -16.23
N THR A 221 -16.51 3.24 -16.82
CA THR A 221 -17.27 2.07 -16.36
C THR A 221 -16.42 0.80 -16.41
N ARG A 222 -15.68 0.57 -17.51
CA ARG A 222 -14.76 -0.58 -17.64
C ARG A 222 -13.63 -0.52 -16.62
N GLN A 223 -13.06 0.67 -16.42
CA GLN A 223 -12.00 0.86 -15.44
C GLN A 223 -12.49 0.55 -14.02
N ILE A 224 -13.67 1.06 -13.63
CA ILE A 224 -14.27 0.74 -12.34
C ILE A 224 -14.51 -0.77 -12.22
N VAL A 225 -15.02 -1.44 -13.26
CA VAL A 225 -15.22 -2.91 -13.24
C VAL A 225 -13.91 -3.67 -13.04
N ALA A 226 -12.85 -3.30 -13.77
CA ALA A 226 -11.54 -3.93 -13.65
C ALA A 226 -10.95 -3.72 -12.23
N THR A 227 -10.97 -2.48 -11.73
CA THR A 227 -10.51 -2.16 -10.37
C THR A 227 -11.32 -2.93 -9.32
N MET A 228 -12.62 -3.07 -9.52
CA MET A 228 -13.50 -3.82 -8.61
C MET A 228 -13.21 -5.33 -8.58
N ALA A 229 -12.84 -5.93 -9.71
CA ALA A 229 -12.42 -7.32 -9.77
C ALA A 229 -11.13 -7.56 -8.97
N TRP A 230 -10.15 -6.67 -9.14
CA TRP A 230 -8.91 -6.68 -8.37
C TRP A 230 -9.14 -6.46 -6.86
N LEU A 231 -9.92 -5.43 -6.50
CA LEU A 231 -10.29 -5.13 -5.12
C LEU A 231 -11.01 -6.29 -4.43
N ARG A 232 -11.83 -7.06 -5.15
CA ARG A 232 -12.47 -8.25 -4.61
C ARG A 232 -11.45 -9.29 -4.17
N ARG A 233 -10.37 -9.50 -4.93
CA ARG A 233 -9.29 -10.43 -4.54
C ARG A 233 -8.50 -9.91 -3.35
N LEU A 234 -8.19 -8.61 -3.33
CA LEU A 234 -7.54 -7.98 -2.18
C LEU A 234 -8.37 -8.11 -0.90
N ALA A 235 -9.66 -7.81 -0.98
CA ALA A 235 -10.58 -7.97 0.14
C ALA A 235 -10.68 -9.43 0.60
N GLY A 236 -10.65 -10.39 -0.34
CA GLY A 236 -10.58 -11.81 -0.03
C GLY A 236 -9.31 -12.19 0.74
N ALA A 237 -8.14 -11.77 0.27
CA ALA A 237 -6.87 -11.99 0.98
C ALA A 237 -6.87 -11.36 2.38
N PHE A 238 -7.35 -10.13 2.51
CA PHE A 238 -7.42 -9.46 3.80
C PHE A 238 -8.37 -10.20 4.75
N LEU A 239 -9.54 -10.64 4.26
CA LEU A 239 -10.48 -11.40 5.08
C LEU A 239 -9.85 -12.70 5.58
N CYS A 240 -9.15 -13.44 4.70
CA CYS A 240 -8.40 -14.63 5.10
C CYS A 240 -7.35 -14.33 6.17
N THR A 241 -6.56 -13.25 5.99
CA THR A 241 -5.57 -12.81 6.98
C THR A 241 -6.21 -12.39 8.30
N THR A 242 -7.36 -11.70 8.26
CA THR A 242 -8.07 -11.23 9.46
C THR A 242 -8.65 -12.39 10.24
N VAL A 243 -9.31 -13.33 9.56
CA VAL A 243 -9.84 -14.56 10.17
C VAL A 243 -8.71 -15.40 10.77
N GLY A 244 -7.59 -15.53 10.05
CA GLY A 244 -6.40 -16.22 10.55
C GLY A 244 -5.76 -15.54 11.78
N ASN A 245 -5.80 -14.20 11.85
CA ASN A 245 -5.28 -13.42 12.97
C ASN A 245 -6.20 -13.41 14.20
N PHE A 246 -7.50 -13.63 14.02
CA PHE A 246 -8.49 -13.56 15.09
C PHE A 246 -8.17 -14.42 16.32
N PRO A 247 -7.78 -15.72 16.22
CA PRO A 247 -7.42 -16.52 17.39
C PRO A 247 -6.18 -15.99 18.12
N PHE A 248 -5.18 -15.48 17.39
CA PHE A 248 -3.98 -14.89 17.99
C PHE A 248 -4.31 -13.59 18.71
N MET A 249 -5.17 -12.75 18.13
CA MET A 249 -5.67 -11.54 18.80
C MET A 249 -6.44 -11.89 20.06
N GLY A 250 -7.36 -12.86 20.00
CA GLY A 250 -8.13 -13.32 21.16
C GLY A 250 -7.25 -13.84 22.29
N PHE A 251 -6.24 -14.66 21.95
CA PHE A 251 -5.26 -15.15 22.93
C PHE A 251 -4.42 -14.01 23.53
N THR A 252 -3.98 -13.05 22.71
CA THR A 252 -3.21 -11.88 23.20
C THR A 252 -4.05 -11.00 24.12
N CYS A 253 -5.33 -10.78 23.78
CA CYS A 253 -6.29 -10.10 24.66
C CYS A 253 -6.46 -10.83 26.00
N TYR A 254 -6.53 -12.16 26.00
CA TYR A 254 -6.61 -12.95 27.22
C TYR A 254 -5.35 -12.81 28.09
N LEU A 255 -4.16 -12.91 27.48
CA LEU A 255 -2.89 -12.70 28.18
C LEU A 255 -2.81 -11.31 28.83
N TYR A 256 -3.19 -10.27 28.08
CA TYR A 256 -3.07 -8.88 28.55
C TYR A 256 -4.15 -8.51 29.57
N PHE A 257 -5.44 -8.72 29.25
CA PHE A 257 -6.55 -8.21 30.08
C PHE A 257 -6.95 -9.17 31.22
N VAL A 258 -6.73 -10.48 31.07
CA VAL A 258 -7.13 -11.47 32.08
C VAL A 258 -5.96 -11.90 32.94
N LEU A 259 -4.82 -12.22 32.32
CA LEU A 259 -3.63 -12.65 33.06
C LEU A 259 -2.72 -11.49 33.49
N GLY A 260 -2.94 -10.27 32.98
CA GLY A 260 -2.17 -9.09 33.36
C GLY A 260 -0.71 -9.13 32.89
N TYR A 261 -0.41 -9.83 31.79
CA TYR A 261 0.95 -9.90 31.25
C TYR A 261 1.35 -8.55 30.67
N ASP A 262 2.57 -8.10 31.00
CA ASP A 262 3.15 -6.89 30.43
C ASP A 262 3.51 -7.08 28.94
N GLU A 263 3.63 -5.97 28.24
CA GLU A 263 3.92 -5.90 26.80
C GLU A 263 5.31 -6.47 26.47
N ASP A 264 6.23 -6.40 27.43
CA ASP A 264 7.59 -6.94 27.34
C ASP A 264 7.64 -8.46 27.64
N HIS A 265 6.52 -9.10 28.02
CA HIS A 265 6.47 -10.52 28.31
C HIS A 265 6.72 -11.36 27.03
N PRO A 266 7.58 -12.42 27.05
CA PRO A 266 7.91 -13.21 25.86
C PRO A 266 6.72 -13.76 25.08
N TRP A 267 5.70 -14.29 25.76
CA TRP A 267 4.44 -14.73 25.13
C TRP A 267 3.69 -13.61 24.39
N MET A 268 3.64 -12.40 24.95
CA MET A 268 3.01 -11.23 24.29
C MET A 268 3.78 -10.85 23.02
N LEU A 269 5.11 -10.72 23.14
CA LEU A 269 5.99 -10.42 22.00
C LEU A 269 5.88 -11.46 20.89
N MET A 270 5.84 -12.75 21.24
CA MET A 270 5.68 -13.83 20.27
C MET A 270 4.35 -13.73 19.51
N MET A 271 3.23 -13.51 20.23
CA MET A 271 1.91 -13.40 19.60
C MET A 271 1.79 -12.18 18.70
N VAL A 272 2.26 -11.03 19.17
CA VAL A 272 2.31 -9.78 18.38
C VAL A 272 3.18 -9.97 17.14
N THR A 273 4.31 -10.68 17.25
CA THR A 273 5.18 -11.02 16.11
C THR A 273 4.46 -11.90 15.08
N VAL A 274 3.70 -12.91 15.51
CA VAL A 274 2.88 -13.73 14.61
C VAL A 274 1.85 -12.87 13.87
N MET A 275 1.18 -11.96 14.58
CA MET A 275 0.20 -11.04 14.00
C MET A 275 0.82 -10.12 12.94
N PHE A 276 2.00 -9.56 13.22
CA PHE A 276 2.74 -8.75 12.25
C PHE A 276 3.17 -9.57 11.03
N ASN A 277 3.62 -10.81 11.21
CA ASN A 277 3.98 -11.69 10.10
C ASN A 277 2.78 -12.04 9.20
N MET A 278 1.59 -12.20 9.77
CA MET A 278 0.36 -12.37 8.98
C MET A 278 0.04 -11.11 8.16
N GLY A 279 0.29 -9.92 8.70
CA GLY A 279 0.21 -8.66 7.95
C GLY A 279 1.22 -8.59 6.80
N ASN A 280 2.46 -9.03 7.03
CA ASN A 280 3.49 -9.13 5.98
C ASN A 280 3.11 -10.14 4.88
N LEU A 281 2.52 -11.28 5.27
CA LEU A 281 2.01 -12.27 4.32
C LEU A 281 0.91 -11.66 3.44
N TYR A 282 -0.01 -10.88 4.02
CA TYR A 282 -1.01 -10.15 3.24
C TYR A 282 -0.34 -9.23 2.20
N VAL A 283 0.62 -8.40 2.61
CA VAL A 283 1.34 -7.51 1.68
C VAL A 283 2.00 -8.32 0.55
N CYS A 284 2.68 -9.41 0.88
CA CYS A 284 3.31 -10.29 -0.10
C CYS A 284 2.28 -10.84 -1.12
N LEU A 285 1.16 -11.37 -0.64
CA LEU A 285 0.08 -11.87 -1.49
C LEU A 285 -0.50 -10.77 -2.39
N THR A 286 -0.74 -9.58 -1.86
CA THR A 286 -1.26 -8.46 -2.67
C THR A 286 -0.27 -8.00 -3.74
N THR A 287 1.02 -8.06 -3.46
CA THR A 287 2.08 -7.79 -4.44
C THR A 287 2.06 -8.82 -5.56
N VAL A 288 1.97 -10.11 -5.21
CA VAL A 288 1.86 -11.20 -6.20
C VAL A 288 0.61 -11.03 -7.06
N PHE A 289 -0.53 -10.68 -6.47
CA PHE A 289 -1.76 -10.42 -7.23
C PHE A 289 -1.64 -9.21 -8.16
N MET A 290 -1.01 -8.12 -7.72
CA MET A 290 -0.72 -6.99 -8.60
C MET A 290 0.18 -7.40 -9.77
N PHE A 291 1.23 -8.17 -9.49
CA PHE A 291 2.14 -8.65 -10.52
C PHE A 291 1.45 -9.56 -11.55
N GLN A 292 0.50 -10.38 -11.12
CA GLN A 292 -0.28 -11.27 -11.99
C GLN A 292 -1.32 -10.52 -12.83
N GLU A 293 -2.03 -9.55 -12.23
CA GLU A 293 -3.16 -8.86 -12.88
C GLU A 293 -2.75 -7.68 -13.76
N PHE A 294 -1.54 -7.12 -13.57
CA PHE A 294 -1.05 -5.99 -14.35
C PHE A 294 0.15 -6.41 -15.23
N PRO A 295 -0.08 -6.90 -16.47
CA PRO A 295 0.99 -7.28 -17.40
C PRO A 295 2.00 -6.16 -17.65
N GLN A 296 1.52 -4.92 -17.61
CA GLN A 296 2.32 -3.71 -17.71
C GLN A 296 3.38 -3.67 -16.61
N LEU A 297 2.95 -3.81 -15.35
CA LEU A 297 3.83 -3.87 -14.20
C LEU A 297 4.86 -4.98 -14.39
N ARG A 298 4.39 -6.21 -14.64
CA ARG A 298 5.23 -7.40 -14.87
C ARG A 298 6.30 -7.16 -15.93
N ASN A 299 5.94 -6.57 -17.08
CA ASN A 299 6.86 -6.34 -18.17
C ASN A 299 7.97 -5.35 -17.82
N ALA A 300 7.67 -4.31 -17.03
CA ALA A 300 8.73 -3.42 -16.57
C ALA A 300 9.57 -4.02 -15.46
N VAL A 301 8.99 -4.80 -14.54
CA VAL A 301 9.82 -5.57 -13.58
C VAL A 301 10.80 -6.46 -14.32
N TYR A 302 10.37 -7.15 -15.37
CA TYR A 302 11.24 -8.01 -16.19
C TYR A 302 12.24 -7.24 -17.06
N LYS A 303 11.95 -5.97 -17.36
CA LYS A 303 12.89 -5.09 -18.04
C LYS A 303 14.02 -4.66 -17.08
N ASP A 304 13.67 -4.27 -15.86
CA ASP A 304 14.61 -3.76 -14.87
C ASP A 304 15.36 -4.90 -14.14
N PHE A 305 14.73 -6.07 -14.01
CA PHE A 305 15.27 -7.28 -13.39
C PHE A 305 15.17 -8.49 -14.33
N PRO A 306 16.04 -8.59 -15.36
CA PRO A 306 15.96 -9.65 -16.37
C PRO A 306 16.10 -11.06 -15.80
N PHE A 307 16.78 -11.22 -14.66
CA PHE A 307 16.98 -12.50 -13.98
C PHE A 307 15.70 -13.05 -13.31
N LEU A 308 14.65 -12.25 -13.15
CA LEU A 308 13.36 -12.67 -12.62
C LEU A 308 12.41 -13.26 -13.67
N LYS A 309 12.84 -13.40 -14.93
CA LYS A 309 12.04 -14.01 -16.02
C LYS A 309 11.82 -15.50 -15.76
N TRP A 310 10.82 -15.82 -14.94
CA TRP A 310 10.44 -17.19 -14.61
C TRP A 310 9.27 -17.70 -15.48
N ALA A 311 8.63 -16.82 -16.23
CA ALA A 311 7.56 -17.11 -17.17
C ALA A 311 7.85 -16.44 -18.51
N GLU A 312 7.37 -17.03 -19.60
CA GLU A 312 7.43 -16.39 -20.91
C GLU A 312 6.84 -14.97 -20.80
N PRO A 313 7.55 -13.94 -21.33
CA PRO A 313 7.03 -12.59 -21.30
C PRO A 313 5.65 -12.60 -21.95
N ALA A 314 4.67 -11.90 -21.34
CA ALA A 314 3.41 -11.66 -22.03
C ALA A 314 3.76 -11.14 -23.43
N LYS A 315 3.22 -11.80 -24.46
CA LYS A 315 3.48 -11.46 -25.87
C LYS A 315 3.45 -9.94 -25.98
N VAL A 316 4.58 -9.33 -26.34
CA VAL A 316 4.67 -7.89 -26.49
C VAL A 316 3.79 -7.56 -27.67
N ILE A 317 2.56 -7.14 -27.37
CA ILE A 317 1.56 -6.79 -28.37
C ILE A 317 2.17 -5.66 -29.20
N SER A 318 2.35 -5.89 -30.49
CA SER A 318 2.87 -4.85 -31.38
C SER A 318 1.90 -3.66 -31.40
N ARG A 319 2.37 -2.46 -31.78
CA ARG A 319 1.47 -1.29 -31.87
C ARG A 319 0.29 -1.57 -32.80
N ASP A 320 0.52 -2.36 -33.85
CA ASP A 320 -0.51 -2.80 -34.79
C ASP A 320 -1.47 -3.84 -34.20
N GLU A 321 -0.98 -4.81 -33.41
CA GLU A 321 -1.85 -5.74 -32.69
C GLU A 321 -2.65 -5.03 -31.59
N CYS A 322 -2.10 -3.98 -30.98
CA CYS A 322 -2.78 -3.18 -29.96
C CYS A 322 -3.89 -2.33 -30.59
N ASN A 323 -3.60 -1.70 -31.73
CA ASN A 323 -4.59 -1.00 -32.54
C ASN A 323 -5.66 -1.97 -33.07
N ALA A 324 -5.27 -3.17 -33.52
CA ALA A 324 -6.21 -4.19 -33.97
C ALA A 324 -7.12 -4.64 -32.83
N MET A 325 -6.58 -4.92 -31.64
CA MET A 325 -7.37 -5.20 -30.44
C MET A 325 -8.27 -4.03 -30.04
N TYR A 326 -7.77 -2.80 -30.14
CA TYR A 326 -8.56 -1.60 -29.86
C TYR A 326 -9.75 -1.47 -30.81
N PHE A 327 -9.53 -1.64 -32.12
CA PHE A 327 -10.58 -1.60 -33.13
C PHE A 327 -11.51 -2.81 -33.06
N GLU A 328 -11.02 -3.99 -32.69
CA GLU A 328 -11.82 -5.18 -32.50
C GLU A 328 -12.70 -5.07 -31.26
N VAL A 329 -12.18 -4.50 -30.17
CA VAL A 329 -12.97 -4.12 -29.00
C VAL A 329 -14.00 -3.08 -29.39
N LEU A 330 -13.66 -2.01 -30.10
CA LEU A 330 -14.64 -1.03 -30.59
C LEU A 330 -15.74 -1.70 -31.44
N ARG A 331 -15.35 -2.57 -32.36
CA ARG A 331 -16.25 -3.26 -33.29
C ARG A 331 -17.17 -4.26 -32.58
N THR A 332 -16.69 -4.95 -31.54
CA THR A 332 -17.50 -5.83 -30.70
C THR A 332 -18.40 -5.06 -29.72
N THR A 333 -17.97 -3.87 -29.27
CA THR A 333 -18.79 -3.01 -28.40
C THR A 333 -19.91 -2.29 -29.16
N TRP A 334 -19.71 -2.04 -30.46
CA TRP A 334 -20.69 -1.40 -31.34
C TRP A 334 -21.77 -2.35 -31.87
N ARG A 335 -21.60 -3.67 -31.72
CA ARG A 335 -22.69 -4.61 -31.99
C ARG A 335 -23.73 -4.47 -30.88
N HIS A 336 -24.91 -3.97 -31.24
CA HIS A 336 -26.03 -3.86 -30.31
C HIS A 336 -26.39 -5.24 -29.73
N PRO A 337 -26.86 -5.32 -28.47
CA PRO A 337 -27.33 -6.59 -27.88
C PRO A 337 -28.59 -7.20 -28.53
N ARG A 338 -29.00 -6.73 -29.73
CA ARG A 338 -30.24 -7.12 -30.41
C ARG A 338 -30.04 -7.52 -31.88
N ASP A 339 -28.81 -7.75 -32.31
CA ASP A 339 -28.52 -8.43 -33.58
C ASP A 339 -28.08 -9.88 -33.34
#